data_AF-A0A7R9TUF0-F1
#
_entry.id   AF-A0A7R9TUF0-F1
#
_cell.length_a   1.000
_cell.length_b   1.000
_cell.length_c   1.000
_cell.angle_alpha   90.00
_cell.angle_beta   90.00
_cell.angle_gamma   90.00
#
_symmetry.space_group_name_H-M   'P 1'
#
loop_
_entity.id
_entity.type
_entity.pdbx_description
1 polymer ?
#
loop_
_entity_poly.entity_id
_entity_poly.type
_entity_poly.pdbx_seq_one_letter_code
_entity_poly.pdbx_strand_id
1 'polypeptide(L)'
;WRSGPRQTERVDYARGSLPDRILETRACWVDVPEVVAAAIRAKYGRGAAAAGAHAAAHAIINAVPLRVAASGNDIGAECGVPDTPEGYGRGMSRAPRWRPTRILLYEKHQGGMGLAERVAEVFPQLVRDAHASVKACRCFTARGCPGCTVFSECTGYNKILHRRAGLDLLRLLLDVEAVKAKDTAA
;
A
#
# COMPACT_ATOMS: atom_id res chain seq x y z
N TRP A 1 4.96 15.35 49.17
CA TRP A 1 4.92 15.40 47.70
C TRP A 1 3.46 15.58 47.26
N ARG A 2 3.03 16.82 47.01
CA ARG A 2 1.65 17.09 46.58
C ARG A 2 1.62 17.05 45.05
N SER A 3 0.97 16.06 44.47
CA SER A 3 0.64 16.06 43.05
C SER A 3 -0.60 16.92 42.84
N GLY A 4 -0.44 18.05 42.14
CA GLY A 4 -1.56 18.81 41.60
C GLY A 4 -2.28 18.04 40.49
N PRO A 5 -3.46 18.50 40.04
CA PRO A 5 -4.18 17.86 38.95
C PRO A 5 -3.29 17.81 37.69
N ARG A 6 -3.19 16.64 37.05
CA ARG A 6 -2.48 16.48 35.77
C ARG A 6 -3.21 17.32 34.71
N GLN A 7 -2.79 18.57 34.52
CA GLN A 7 -3.19 19.33 33.34
C GLN A 7 -2.37 18.80 32.16
N THR A 8 -3.04 18.18 31.20
CA THR A 8 -2.46 17.92 29.89
C THR A 8 -2.37 19.26 29.16
N GLU A 9 -1.18 19.85 29.17
CA GLU A 9 -0.88 21.06 28.41
C GLU A 9 -0.62 20.69 26.94
N ARG A 10 -1.27 21.40 26.01
CA ARG A 10 -1.09 21.17 24.58
C ARG A 10 0.11 22.01 24.13
N VAL A 11 1.26 21.36 23.98
CA VAL A 11 2.46 22.00 23.42
C VAL A 11 2.30 22.05 21.90
N ASP A 12 1.90 23.20 21.38
CA ASP A 12 1.82 23.43 19.94
C ASP A 12 3.23 23.61 19.37
N TYR A 13 3.70 22.61 18.62
CA TYR A 13 4.94 22.74 17.85
C TYR A 13 4.69 23.66 16.64
N ALA A 14 5.43 24.76 16.56
CA ALA A 14 5.47 25.59 15.36
C ALA A 14 5.85 24.74 14.13
N ARG A 15 5.11 24.90 13.03
CA ARG A 15 5.27 24.11 11.82
C ARG A 15 6.54 24.55 11.07
N GLY A 16 7.69 23.96 11.40
CA GLY A 16 8.96 24.22 10.71
C GLY A 16 8.96 23.67 9.27
N SER A 17 9.53 24.41 8.32
CA SER A 17 9.79 23.91 6.97
C SER A 17 11.07 23.06 6.99
N LEU A 18 10.93 21.75 6.86
CA LEU A 18 12.06 20.85 6.61
C LEU A 18 12.34 20.80 5.10
N PRO A 19 13.62 20.67 4.68
CA PRO A 19 13.94 20.44 3.28
C PRO A 19 13.36 19.10 2.80
N ASP A 20 13.06 19.02 1.51
CA ASP A 20 12.62 17.78 0.88
C ASP A 20 13.72 16.72 0.99
N ARG A 21 13.35 15.50 1.40
CA ARG A 21 14.24 14.33 1.36
C ARG A 21 13.96 13.56 0.08
N ILE A 22 14.95 13.51 -0.80
CA ILE A 22 14.89 12.74 -2.04
C ILE A 22 15.55 11.38 -1.80
N LEU A 23 14.84 10.30 -2.14
CA LEU A 23 15.37 8.94 -2.14
C LEU A 23 15.44 8.43 -3.58
N GLU A 24 16.64 8.30 -4.11
CA GLU A 24 16.89 7.62 -5.37
C GLU A 24 17.06 6.12 -5.09
N THR A 25 16.16 5.29 -5.61
CA THR A 25 16.10 3.86 -5.31
C THR A 25 15.41 3.07 -6.43
N ARG A 26 15.35 1.75 -6.28
CA ARG A 26 14.67 0.83 -7.18
C ARG A 26 13.25 0.54 -6.70
N ALA A 27 12.36 0.29 -7.67
CA ALA A 27 10.96 -0.02 -7.42
C ALA A 27 10.42 -0.98 -8.48
N CYS A 28 9.39 -1.72 -8.12
CA CYS A 28 8.55 -2.49 -9.04
C CYS A 28 7.08 -2.10 -8.82
N TRP A 29 6.27 -2.22 -9.87
CA TRP A 29 4.85 -1.90 -9.74
C TRP A 29 4.00 -2.72 -10.70
N VAL A 30 2.71 -2.79 -10.36
CA VAL A 30 1.66 -3.21 -11.28
C VAL A 30 0.60 -2.11 -11.36
N ASP A 31 0.23 -1.75 -12.57
CA ASP A 31 -0.92 -0.86 -12.78
C ASP A 31 -2.21 -1.61 -12.50
N VAL A 32 -3.12 -0.98 -11.76
CA VAL A 32 -4.46 -1.50 -11.54
C VAL A 32 -5.26 -1.17 -12.79
N PRO A 33 -5.69 -2.18 -13.59
CA PRO A 33 -6.46 -1.91 -14.80
C PRO A 33 -7.73 -1.13 -14.48
N GLU A 34 -8.12 -0.21 -15.34
CA GLU A 34 -9.27 0.65 -15.09
C GLU A 34 -10.57 -0.16 -14.91
N VAL A 35 -10.70 -1.30 -15.59
CA VAL A 35 -11.81 -2.25 -15.38
C VAL A 35 -11.87 -2.77 -13.93
N VAL A 36 -10.72 -3.03 -13.30
CA VAL A 36 -10.63 -3.46 -11.90
C VAL A 36 -10.97 -2.29 -10.98
N ALA A 37 -10.35 -1.12 -11.21
CA ALA A 37 -10.61 0.07 -10.41
C ALA A 37 -12.09 0.50 -10.46
N ALA A 38 -12.71 0.44 -11.64
CA ALA A 38 -14.13 0.72 -11.85
C ALA A 38 -15.03 -0.27 -11.10
N ALA A 39 -14.73 -1.58 -11.16
CA ALA A 39 -15.48 -2.58 -10.42
C ALA A 39 -15.44 -2.35 -8.90
N ILE A 40 -14.28 -1.98 -8.36
CA ILE A 40 -14.13 -1.63 -6.94
C ILE A 40 -14.93 -0.37 -6.59
N ARG A 41 -14.85 0.69 -7.41
CA ARG A 41 -15.63 1.93 -7.18
C ARG A 41 -17.14 1.70 -7.26
N ALA A 42 -17.59 0.88 -8.21
CA ALA A 42 -19.00 0.53 -8.35
C ALA A 42 -19.54 -0.19 -7.11
N LYS A 43 -18.72 -1.06 -6.49
CA LYS A 43 -19.13 -1.86 -5.33
C LYS A 43 -19.02 -1.12 -3.99
N TYR A 44 -18.00 -0.29 -3.81
CA TYR A 44 -17.64 0.29 -2.50
C TYR A 44 -17.69 1.81 -2.46
N GLY A 45 -17.96 2.47 -3.59
CA GLY A 45 -18.08 3.92 -3.69
C GLY A 45 -16.79 4.64 -4.06
N ARG A 46 -16.86 5.98 -4.02
CA ARG A 46 -15.76 6.89 -4.38
C ARG A 46 -14.57 6.69 -3.46
N GLY A 47 -13.35 6.68 -4.02
CA GLY A 47 -12.10 6.53 -3.27
C GLY A 47 -11.78 5.08 -2.85
N ALA A 48 -12.70 4.13 -2.98
CA ALA A 48 -12.49 2.75 -2.57
C ALA A 48 -11.40 2.03 -3.39
N ALA A 49 -11.20 2.38 -4.66
CA ALA A 49 -10.11 1.84 -5.47
C ALA A 49 -8.74 2.23 -4.91
N ALA A 50 -8.55 3.49 -4.50
CA ALA A 50 -7.31 3.95 -3.88
C ALA A 50 -7.10 3.30 -2.49
N ALA A 51 -8.14 3.29 -1.64
CA ALA A 51 -8.08 2.65 -0.33
C ALA A 51 -7.87 1.12 -0.41
N GLY A 52 -8.40 0.49 -1.45
CA GLY A 52 -8.20 -0.93 -1.77
C GLY A 52 -6.79 -1.20 -2.27
N ALA A 53 -6.26 -0.37 -3.17
CA ALA A 53 -4.89 -0.50 -3.68
C ALA A 53 -3.85 -0.31 -2.56
N HIS A 54 -4.06 0.65 -1.66
CA HIS A 54 -3.23 0.83 -0.46
C HIS A 54 -3.27 -0.39 0.46
N ALA A 55 -4.46 -0.92 0.73
CA ALA A 55 -4.61 -2.14 1.53
C ALA A 55 -3.97 -3.37 0.86
N ALA A 56 -4.08 -3.48 -0.46
CA ALA A 56 -3.44 -4.53 -1.24
C ALA A 56 -1.90 -4.42 -1.21
N ALA A 57 -1.36 -3.21 -1.33
CA ALA A 57 0.08 -2.97 -1.25
C ALA A 57 0.66 -3.42 0.09
N HIS A 58 -0.01 -3.11 1.21
CA HIS A 58 0.38 -3.60 2.53
C HIS A 58 0.31 -5.12 2.64
N ALA A 59 -0.77 -5.73 2.13
CA ALA A 59 -0.90 -7.18 2.14
C ALA A 59 0.23 -7.86 1.34
N ILE A 60 0.65 -7.26 0.22
CA ILE A 60 1.77 -7.75 -0.59
C ILE A 60 3.10 -7.58 0.15
N ILE A 61 3.36 -6.42 0.77
CA ILE A 61 4.56 -6.21 1.60
C ILE A 61 4.64 -7.25 2.73
N ASN A 62 3.52 -7.50 3.41
CA ASN A 62 3.45 -8.49 4.48
C ASN A 62 3.71 -9.92 3.98
N ALA A 63 3.48 -10.19 2.69
CA ALA A 63 3.76 -11.48 2.06
C ALA A 63 5.20 -11.61 1.53
N VAL A 64 5.96 -10.51 1.40
CA VAL A 64 7.35 -10.54 0.86
C VAL A 64 8.24 -11.56 1.56
N PRO A 65 8.28 -11.64 2.90
CA PRO A 65 9.15 -12.58 3.61
C PRO A 65 8.84 -14.06 3.32
N LEU A 66 7.69 -14.38 2.72
CA LEU A 66 7.34 -15.75 2.33
C LEU A 66 8.09 -16.22 1.07
N ARG A 67 8.66 -15.30 0.28
CA ARG A 67 9.28 -15.61 -1.02
C ARG A 67 10.66 -15.00 -1.23
N VAL A 68 10.95 -13.92 -0.54
CA VAL A 68 12.22 -13.20 -0.62
C VAL A 68 12.82 -13.17 0.78
N ALA A 69 14.10 -13.52 0.89
CA ALA A 69 14.86 -13.44 2.13
C ALA A 69 15.16 -11.98 2.49
N ALA A 70 14.11 -11.23 2.85
CA ALA A 70 14.15 -9.82 3.19
C ALA A 70 13.16 -9.53 4.30
N SER A 71 13.40 -8.46 5.06
CA SER A 71 12.39 -7.94 5.96
C SER A 71 11.33 -7.20 5.15
N GLY A 72 10.06 -7.32 5.53
CA GLY A 72 9.01 -6.43 5.00
C GLY A 72 9.31 -4.95 5.27
N ASN A 73 10.18 -4.65 6.25
CA ASN A 73 10.61 -3.29 6.56
C ASN A 73 11.63 -2.72 5.56
N ASP A 74 12.29 -3.55 4.76
CA ASP A 74 13.26 -3.09 3.74
C ASP A 74 12.55 -2.52 2.51
N ILE A 75 11.23 -2.73 2.42
CA ILE A 75 10.36 -2.34 1.31
C ILE A 75 9.29 -1.36 1.81
N GLY A 76 9.07 -0.30 1.05
CA GLY A 76 7.95 0.63 1.20
C GLY A 76 6.94 0.46 0.08
N ALA A 77 5.73 1.01 0.29
CA ALA A 77 4.71 1.11 -0.74
C ALA A 77 4.33 2.56 -0.98
N GLU A 78 3.98 2.88 -2.22
CA GLU A 78 3.28 4.12 -2.52
C GLU A 78 1.89 4.07 -1.85
N CYS A 79 1.66 4.94 -0.86
CA CYS A 79 0.45 4.97 -0.03
C CYS A 79 -0.46 6.17 -0.34
N GLY A 80 -0.33 6.77 -1.53
CA GLY A 80 -1.00 8.01 -1.89
C GLY A 80 -2.43 7.84 -2.39
N VAL A 81 -3.27 8.82 -2.05
CA VAL A 81 -4.58 9.03 -2.68
C VAL A 81 -4.42 10.16 -3.71
N PRO A 82 -4.80 9.97 -4.99
CA PRO A 82 -4.68 11.02 -5.99
C PRO A 82 -5.50 12.29 -5.70
N ASP A 83 -6.60 12.21 -4.93
CA ASP A 83 -7.65 13.24 -4.97
C ASP A 83 -8.17 13.75 -3.60
N THR A 84 -7.36 13.72 -2.53
CA THR A 84 -7.78 14.35 -1.25
C THR A 84 -6.72 15.32 -0.72
N PRO A 85 -7.09 16.52 -0.23
CA PRO A 85 -6.17 17.42 0.48
C PRO A 85 -5.44 16.74 1.65
N GLU A 86 -6.06 15.74 2.29
CA GLU A 86 -5.48 14.95 3.37
C GLU A 86 -4.61 13.75 2.92
N GLY A 87 -4.61 13.43 1.61
CA GLY A 87 -4.02 12.22 1.03
C GLY A 87 -2.55 12.33 0.66
N TYR A 88 -1.98 13.53 0.73
CA TYR A 88 -0.54 13.74 0.63
C TYR A 88 0.11 13.37 1.96
N GLY A 89 0.53 12.10 2.08
CA GLY A 89 1.46 11.70 3.13
C GLY A 89 2.71 12.61 3.10
N ARG A 90 3.35 12.81 4.26
CA ARG A 90 4.61 13.57 4.34
C ARG A 90 5.64 12.92 3.40
N GLY A 91 5.98 13.59 2.30
CA GLY A 91 6.96 13.13 1.31
C GLY A 91 6.41 12.81 -0.08
N MET A 92 5.10 12.97 -0.33
CA MET A 92 4.54 12.83 -1.67
C MET A 92 4.40 14.21 -2.31
N SER A 93 5.01 14.39 -3.49
CA SER A 93 5.00 15.65 -4.27
C SER A 93 3.59 16.27 -4.30
N ARG A 94 3.49 17.54 -3.91
CA ARG A 94 2.27 18.37 -3.94
C ARG A 94 1.74 18.66 -5.36
N ALA A 95 2.44 18.19 -6.39
CA ALA A 95 2.02 18.39 -7.76
C ALA A 95 1.01 17.30 -8.16
N PRO A 96 -0.15 17.66 -8.77
CA PRO A 96 -1.07 16.69 -9.35
C PRO A 96 -0.37 15.98 -10.50
N ARG A 97 0.22 14.82 -10.22
CA ARG A 97 0.68 13.90 -11.25
C ARG A 97 -0.47 12.97 -11.56
N TRP A 98 -1.14 13.20 -12.69
CA TRP A 98 -2.06 12.20 -13.23
C TRP A 98 -1.27 10.90 -13.41
N ARG A 99 -1.59 9.90 -12.60
CA ARG A 99 -1.01 8.56 -12.60
C ARG A 99 -2.18 7.59 -12.44
N PRO A 100 -2.25 6.52 -13.24
CA PRO A 100 -3.23 5.47 -13.00
C PRO A 100 -3.06 4.90 -11.59
N THR A 101 -4.14 4.35 -11.03
CA THR A 101 -4.04 3.62 -9.76
C THR A 101 -3.06 2.47 -9.96
N ARG A 102 -2.06 2.35 -9.09
CA ARG A 102 -1.03 1.32 -9.17
C ARG A 102 -0.64 0.83 -7.79
N ILE A 103 -0.11 -0.37 -7.72
CA ILE A 103 0.56 -0.89 -6.54
C ILE A 103 2.06 -0.82 -6.81
N LEU A 104 2.72 0.17 -6.20
CA LEU A 104 4.17 0.37 -6.33
C LEU A 104 4.86 0.01 -5.01
N LEU A 105 5.88 -0.83 -5.12
CA LEU A 105 6.78 -1.23 -4.04
C LEU A 105 8.18 -0.71 -4.35
N TYR A 106 8.82 -0.07 -3.37
CA TYR A 106 10.16 0.50 -3.53
C TYR A 106 11.06 0.11 -2.37
N GLU A 107 12.36 0.06 -2.62
CA GLU A 107 13.34 -0.25 -1.58
C GLU A 107 13.61 0.98 -0.72
N LYS A 108 13.75 0.80 0.60
CA LYS A 108 14.03 1.94 1.50
C LYS A 108 15.50 2.36 1.53
N HIS A 109 16.36 1.67 0.79
CA HIS A 109 17.79 1.92 0.70
C HIS A 109 18.13 2.77 -0.52
N GLN A 110 19.06 3.72 -0.35
CA GLN A 110 19.57 4.55 -1.44
C GLN A 110 20.31 3.68 -2.47
N GLY A 111 20.03 3.89 -3.76
CA GLY A 111 20.56 3.09 -4.87
C GLY A 111 19.85 1.73 -5.07
N GLY A 112 19.17 1.22 -4.05
CA GLY A 112 18.60 -0.13 -4.01
C GLY A 112 19.65 -1.21 -3.69
N MET A 113 19.15 -2.38 -3.30
CA MET A 113 19.90 -3.58 -2.91
C MET A 113 19.51 -4.79 -3.76
N GLY A 114 18.69 -4.61 -4.80
CA GLY A 114 18.21 -5.68 -5.68
C GLY A 114 16.94 -6.38 -5.19
N LEU A 115 16.33 -5.91 -4.10
CA LEU A 115 15.07 -6.47 -3.60
C LEU A 115 13.91 -6.19 -4.55
N ALA A 116 13.86 -5.01 -5.18
CA ALA A 116 12.78 -4.67 -6.12
C ALA A 116 12.78 -5.60 -7.34
N GLU A 117 13.95 -5.96 -7.85
CA GLU A 117 14.12 -6.90 -8.96
C GLU A 117 13.64 -8.29 -8.52
N ARG A 118 14.11 -8.77 -7.36
CA ARG A 118 13.69 -10.08 -6.85
C ARG A 118 12.19 -10.16 -6.55
N VAL A 119 11.61 -9.08 -6.02
CA VAL A 119 10.16 -8.97 -5.77
C VAL A 119 9.38 -8.96 -7.08
N ALA A 120 9.89 -8.29 -8.13
CA ALA A 120 9.24 -8.27 -9.43
C ALA A 120 9.12 -9.68 -10.04
N GLU A 121 10.15 -10.52 -9.90
CA GLU A 121 10.15 -11.91 -10.39
C GLU A 121 9.06 -12.78 -9.72
N VAL A 122 8.78 -12.53 -8.44
CA VAL A 122 7.80 -13.31 -7.66
C VAL A 122 6.49 -12.56 -7.39
N PHE A 123 6.29 -11.41 -8.04
CA PHE A 123 5.18 -10.51 -7.78
C PHE A 123 3.81 -11.20 -7.89
N PRO A 124 3.54 -12.00 -8.95
CA PRO A 124 2.29 -12.74 -9.05
C PRO A 124 2.02 -13.67 -7.87
N GLN A 125 3.06 -14.36 -7.39
CA GLN A 125 2.91 -15.28 -6.28
C GLN A 125 2.74 -14.53 -4.94
N LEU A 126 3.36 -13.35 -4.79
CA LEU A 126 3.08 -12.47 -3.64
C LEU A 126 1.64 -11.97 -3.64
N VAL A 127 1.06 -11.64 -4.79
CA VAL A 127 -0.37 -11.27 -4.89
C VAL A 127 -1.26 -12.43 -4.47
N ARG A 128 -0.94 -13.67 -4.86
CA ARG A 128 -1.67 -14.88 -4.43
C ARG A 128 -1.59 -15.08 -2.92
N ASP A 129 -0.40 -14.99 -2.34
CA ASP A 129 -0.19 -15.16 -0.89
C ASP A 129 -0.87 -14.05 -0.09
N ALA A 130 -0.79 -12.81 -0.56
CA ALA A 130 -1.48 -11.66 0.02
C ALA A 130 -3.00 -11.87 0.00
N HIS A 131 -3.56 -12.28 -1.14
CA HIS A 131 -4.98 -12.58 -1.26
C HIS A 131 -5.40 -13.69 -0.28
N ALA A 132 -4.65 -14.78 -0.22
CA ALA A 132 -4.91 -15.89 0.70
C ALA A 132 -4.88 -15.44 2.17
N SER A 133 -3.87 -14.65 2.55
CA SER A 133 -3.69 -14.13 3.91
C SER A 133 -4.84 -13.20 4.32
N VAL A 134 -5.20 -12.25 3.46
CA VAL A 134 -6.33 -11.33 3.73
C VAL A 134 -7.64 -12.10 3.81
N LYS A 135 -7.87 -13.09 2.92
CA LYS A 135 -9.06 -13.93 2.91
C LYS A 135 -9.22 -14.77 4.18
N ALA A 136 -8.13 -15.35 4.68
CA ALA A 136 -8.13 -16.18 5.89
C ALA A 136 -8.24 -15.37 7.20
N CYS A 137 -7.88 -14.09 7.16
CA CYS A 137 -7.91 -13.23 8.34
C CYS A 137 -9.34 -13.05 8.90
N ARG A 138 -9.52 -13.31 10.20
CA ARG A 138 -10.81 -13.22 10.91
C ARG A 138 -11.00 -11.88 11.64
N CYS A 139 -10.22 -10.86 11.33
CA CYS A 139 -10.38 -9.55 11.96
C CYS A 139 -11.69 -8.87 11.53
N PHE A 140 -12.29 -8.11 12.45
CA PHE A 140 -13.56 -7.42 12.24
C PHE A 140 -13.40 -5.95 11.80
N THR A 141 -12.17 -5.45 11.74
CA THR A 141 -11.87 -4.06 11.43
C THR A 141 -11.96 -3.78 9.93
N ALA A 142 -12.67 -2.71 9.54
CA ALA A 142 -12.83 -2.32 8.14
C ALA A 142 -11.48 -2.02 7.44
N ARG A 143 -10.52 -1.46 8.19
CA ARG A 143 -9.15 -1.19 7.74
C ARG A 143 -8.21 -2.42 7.76
N GLY A 144 -8.65 -3.51 8.40
CA GLY A 144 -7.86 -4.69 8.72
C GLY A 144 -6.97 -4.54 9.96
N CYS A 145 -6.08 -5.51 10.17
CA CYS A 145 -5.18 -5.64 11.31
C CYS A 145 -3.72 -5.83 10.84
N PRO A 146 -2.73 -5.79 11.75
CA PRO A 146 -1.32 -6.00 11.40
C PRO A 146 -1.02 -7.32 10.70
N GLY A 147 -1.87 -8.35 10.89
CA GLY A 147 -1.74 -9.63 10.20
C GLY A 147 -2.37 -9.70 8.80
N CYS A 148 -2.94 -8.61 8.28
CA CYS A 148 -3.45 -8.58 6.90
C CYS A 148 -3.06 -7.30 6.16
N THR A 149 -3.76 -6.18 6.39
CA THR A 149 -3.66 -4.98 5.55
C THR A 149 -3.09 -3.76 6.27
N VAL A 150 -2.72 -3.87 7.54
CA VAL A 150 -2.02 -2.79 8.27
C VAL A 150 -0.51 -3.05 8.21
N PHE A 151 0.26 -1.98 7.98
CA PHE A 151 1.71 -2.02 7.91
C PHE A 151 2.30 -0.96 8.86
N SER A 152 3.30 -1.33 9.66
CA SER A 152 3.87 -0.43 10.68
C SER A 152 4.56 0.78 10.07
N GLU A 153 5.27 0.59 8.95
CA GLU A 153 6.04 1.64 8.28
C GLU A 153 5.24 2.40 7.20
N CYS A 154 3.90 2.36 7.28
CA CYS A 154 3.05 3.11 6.37
C CYS A 154 3.23 4.62 6.55
N THR A 155 3.76 5.29 5.54
CA THR A 155 3.94 6.76 5.52
C THR A 155 2.61 7.52 5.54
N GLY A 156 1.51 6.87 5.13
CA GLY A 156 0.13 7.37 5.22
C GLY A 156 -0.55 7.09 6.57
N TYR A 157 0.18 6.62 7.59
CA TYR A 157 -0.32 6.33 8.94
C TYR A 157 -1.51 5.34 8.97
N ASN A 158 -1.61 4.46 7.97
CA ASN A 158 -2.73 3.53 7.81
C ASN A 158 -4.12 4.21 7.81
N LYS A 159 -4.21 5.50 7.42
CA LYS A 159 -5.45 6.27 7.47
C LYS A 159 -6.48 5.82 6.43
N ILE A 160 -6.01 5.50 5.22
CA ILE A 160 -6.87 5.22 4.06
C ILE A 160 -6.71 3.76 3.66
N LEU A 161 -7.33 2.87 4.43
CA LEU A 161 -7.30 1.43 4.17
C LEU A 161 -8.71 0.87 4.11
N HIS A 162 -8.98 0.06 3.10
CA HIS A 162 -10.25 -0.64 2.97
C HIS A 162 -10.01 -2.13 2.69
N ARG A 163 -10.12 -2.96 3.74
CA ARG A 163 -9.79 -4.39 3.69
C ARG A 163 -10.56 -5.16 2.59
N ARG A 164 -11.89 -5.00 2.52
CA ARG A 164 -12.71 -5.76 1.55
C ARG A 164 -12.42 -5.36 0.10
N ALA A 165 -12.29 -4.06 -0.17
CA ALA A 165 -11.82 -3.54 -1.46
C ALA A 165 -10.42 -4.05 -1.82
N GLY A 166 -9.48 -4.08 -0.87
CA GLY A 166 -8.15 -4.65 -1.10
C GLY A 166 -8.18 -6.15 -1.41
N LEU A 167 -9.01 -6.92 -0.71
CA LEU A 167 -9.22 -8.34 -0.99
C LEU A 167 -9.77 -8.58 -2.40
N ASP A 168 -10.82 -7.84 -2.78
CA ASP A 168 -11.41 -7.94 -4.12
C ASP A 168 -10.45 -7.46 -5.21
N LEU A 169 -9.66 -6.43 -4.94
CA LEU A 169 -8.67 -5.91 -5.88
C LEU A 169 -7.58 -6.95 -6.14
N LEU A 170 -7.02 -7.58 -5.10
CA LEU A 170 -6.04 -8.66 -5.25
C LEU A 170 -6.60 -9.83 -6.07
N ARG A 171 -7.85 -10.22 -5.83
CA ARG A 171 -8.54 -11.26 -6.61
C ARG A 171 -8.67 -10.87 -8.09
N LEU A 172 -9.18 -9.68 -8.36
CA LEU A 172 -9.40 -9.22 -9.74
C LEU A 172 -8.09 -9.05 -10.51
N LEU A 173 -6.99 -8.66 -9.85
CA LEU A 173 -5.67 -8.65 -10.47
C LEU A 173 -5.22 -10.05 -10.92
N LEU A 174 -5.45 -11.08 -10.10
CA LEU A 174 -5.15 -12.47 -10.45
C LEU A 174 -6.03 -12.96 -11.61
N ASP A 175 -7.31 -12.57 -11.63
CA ASP A 175 -8.23 -12.90 -12.72
C ASP A 175 -7.73 -12.31 -14.05
N VAL A 176 -7.29 -11.05 -14.05
CA VAL A 176 -6.70 -10.39 -15.24
C VAL A 176 -5.41 -11.07 -15.69
N GLU A 177 -4.53 -11.44 -14.76
CA GLU A 177 -3.29 -12.18 -15.07
C GLU A 177 -3.61 -13.54 -15.73
N ALA A 178 -4.61 -14.25 -15.20
CA ALA A 178 -5.02 -15.55 -15.72
C ALA A 178 -5.61 -15.47 -17.14
N VAL A 179 -6.36 -14.41 -17.46
CA VAL A 179 -6.86 -14.16 -18.82
C VAL A 179 -5.70 -13.89 -19.76
N LYS A 180 -4.79 -12.96 -19.41
CA LYS A 180 -3.62 -12.65 -20.23
C LYS A 180 -2.75 -13.89 -20.50
N ALA A 181 -2.55 -14.74 -19.50
CA ALA A 181 -1.76 -15.96 -19.66
C ALA A 181 -2.38 -16.95 -20.66
N LYS A 182 -3.72 -17.01 -20.75
CA LYS A 182 -4.42 -17.84 -21.74
C LYS A 182 -4.30 -17.25 -23.14
N ASP A 183 -4.41 -15.94 -23.27
CA ASP A 183 -4.31 -15.25 -24.56
C ASP A 183 -2.91 -15.37 -25.17
N THR A 184 -1.85 -15.39 -24.35
CA THR A 184 -0.47 -15.59 -24.83
C THR A 184 -0.15 -17.04 -25.19
N ALA A 185 -0.96 -18.00 -24.71
CA ALA A 185 -0.77 -19.43 -24.95
C ALA A 185 -1.61 -19.96 -26.13
N ALA A 186 -2.50 -19.14 -26.68
CA ALA A 186 -3.32 -19.41 -27.87
C ALA A 186 -2.67 -18.86 -29.13
#